data_AF-A0A3D5BSH1-F1
#
_entry.id   AF-A0A3D5BSH1-F1
#
_cell.length_a   1.000
_cell.length_b   1.000
_cell.length_c   1.000
_cell.angle_alpha   90.00
_cell.angle_beta   90.00
_cell.angle_gamma   90.00
#
_symmetry.space_group_name_H-M   'P 1'
#
loop_
_entity.id
_entity.type
_entity.pdbx_description
1 polymer ?
#
loop_
_entity_poly.entity_id
_entity_poly.type
_entity_poly.pdbx_seq_one_letter_code
_entity_poly.pdbx_strand_id
1 'polypeptide(L)'
;LTVSGHLAGSIRYQLMNKNSVRIGTNRVYAAIHQLGGKTAPRVIRPVRKRALKTPFGLFAKINHPGSNIPARPYLGLSQANSDAILGMINEYLSRAEGMKKG
;
A
#
# COMPACT_ATOMS: atom_id res chain seq x y z
N LEU A 1 1.80 10.63 -9.58
CA LEU A 1 2.05 10.66 -8.11
C LEU A 1 3.04 9.57 -7.74
N THR A 2 4.33 9.80 -7.97
CA THR A 2 5.41 8.92 -7.50
C THR A 2 6.45 9.83 -6.84
N VAL A 3 6.12 10.30 -5.64
CA VAL A 3 7.09 10.94 -4.77
C VAL A 3 7.81 9.80 -4.08
N SER A 4 8.92 9.39 -4.71
CA SER A 4 9.91 8.38 -4.29
C SER A 4 9.37 6.95 -4.05
N GLY A 5 9.81 5.98 -4.88
CA GLY A 5 9.45 4.56 -4.84
C GLY A 5 9.83 3.78 -3.57
N HIS A 6 9.94 4.42 -2.40
CA HIS A 6 10.22 3.78 -1.11
C HIS A 6 9.15 2.77 -0.68
N LEU A 7 7.88 2.99 -1.06
CA LEU A 7 6.82 2.05 -0.75
C LEU A 7 6.98 0.77 -1.59
N ALA A 8 7.14 0.91 -2.91
CA ALA A 8 7.41 -0.20 -3.83
C ALA A 8 8.67 -0.99 -3.43
N GLY A 9 9.76 -0.30 -3.07
CA GLY A 9 11.00 -0.94 -2.59
C GLY A 9 10.94 -1.55 -1.18
N SER A 10 9.87 -1.30 -0.42
CA SER A 10 9.65 -1.87 0.92
C SER A 10 8.71 -3.07 0.94
N ILE A 11 8.13 -3.43 -0.21
CA ILE A 11 7.29 -4.62 -0.34
C ILE A 11 8.21 -5.83 -0.18
N ARG A 12 7.98 -6.59 0.88
CA ARG A 12 8.66 -7.86 1.16
C ARG A 12 7.67 -8.99 0.93
N TYR A 13 8.18 -10.10 0.43
CA TYR A 13 7.44 -11.35 0.37
C TYR A 13 8.07 -12.37 1.31
N GLN A 14 7.24 -13.17 1.97
CA GLN A 14 7.65 -14.32 2.76
C GLN A 14 6.90 -15.54 2.23
N LEU A 15 7.64 -16.56 1.83
CA LEU A 15 7.08 -17.88 1.57
C LEU A 15 6.63 -18.45 2.91
N MET A 16 5.33 -18.64 3.09
CA MET A 16 4.80 -19.26 4.31
C MET A 16 4.89 -20.79 4.20
N ASN A 17 4.48 -21.35 3.06
CA ASN A 17 4.44 -22.79 2.77
C ASN A 17 4.73 -23.05 1.28
N LYS A 18 4.75 -24.31 0.83
CA LYS A 18 4.87 -24.69 -0.61
C LYS A 18 3.81 -24.04 -1.53
N ASN A 19 2.71 -23.51 -0.98
CA ASN A 19 1.57 -23.00 -1.74
C ASN A 19 1.10 -21.60 -1.30
N SER A 20 1.84 -20.88 -0.44
CA SER A 20 1.37 -19.58 0.03
C SER A 20 2.51 -18.58 0.21
N VAL A 21 2.29 -17.37 -0.29
CA VAL A 21 3.21 -16.24 -0.23
C VAL A 21 2.50 -15.08 0.46
N ARG A 22 3.07 -14.58 1.55
CA ARG A 22 2.62 -13.35 2.21
C ARG A 22 3.38 -12.18 1.64
N ILE A 23 2.67 -11.15 1.22
CA ILE A 23 3.25 -9.92 0.67
C ILE A 23 2.78 -8.75 1.53
N GLY A 24 3.70 -7.90 1.96
CA GLY A 24 3.36 -6.76 2.81
C GLY A 24 4.51 -5.77 2.95
N THR A 25 4.27 -4.74 3.76
CA THR A 25 5.27 -3.71 4.10
C THR A 25 5.10 -3.32 5.56
N ASN A 26 6.20 -2.98 6.24
CA ASN A 26 6.22 -2.54 7.64
C ASN A 26 6.02 -1.01 7.79
N ARG A 27 5.67 -0.31 6.72
CA ARG A 27 5.47 1.15 6.76
C ARG A 27 4.17 1.50 7.47
N VAL A 28 4.25 2.41 8.45
CA VAL A 28 3.11 2.86 9.29
C VAL A 28 1.93 3.37 8.46
N TYR A 29 2.19 3.99 7.30
CA TYR A 29 1.16 4.53 6.41
C TYR A 29 0.59 3.51 5.40
N ALA A 30 1.15 2.29 5.34
CA ALA A 30 0.80 1.33 4.30
C ALA A 30 -0.67 0.92 4.32
N ALA A 31 -1.22 0.64 5.51
CA ALA A 31 -2.60 0.18 5.66
C ALA A 31 -3.60 1.24 5.17
N ILE A 32 -3.43 2.51 5.58
CA ILE A 32 -4.35 3.58 5.19
C ILE A 32 -4.21 3.94 3.71
N HIS A 33 -3.06 3.69 3.08
CA HIS A 33 -2.93 3.81 1.63
C HIS A 33 -3.52 2.61 0.89
N GLN A 34 -3.43 1.38 1.40
CA GLN A 34 -4.02 0.21 0.75
C GLN A 34 -5.55 0.23 0.82
N LEU A 35 -6.10 0.52 2.00
CA LEU A 35 -7.54 0.38 2.28
C LEU A 35 -8.29 1.72 2.22
N GLY A 36 -7.56 2.84 2.22
CA GLY A 36 -8.14 4.13 2.52
C GLY A 36 -8.47 4.27 4.00
N GLY A 37 -8.98 5.43 4.39
CA GLY A 37 -9.50 5.66 5.73
C GLY A 37 -9.42 7.09 6.21
N LYS A 38 -9.97 7.34 7.40
CA LYS A 38 -9.95 8.66 8.05
C LYS A 38 -8.99 8.65 9.23
N THR A 39 -8.07 9.61 9.27
CA THR A 39 -7.20 9.78 10.45
C THR A 39 -8.00 10.33 11.63
N ALA A 40 -7.59 10.00 12.85
CA ALA A 40 -8.28 10.47 14.05
C ALA A 40 -8.18 12.00 14.20
N PRO A 41 -9.21 12.67 14.75
CA PRO A 41 -9.13 14.06 15.13
C PRO A 41 -7.96 14.29 16.10
N ARG A 42 -7.24 15.41 15.94
CA ARG A 42 -6.14 15.77 16.85
C ARG A 42 -6.01 17.27 17.01
N VAL A 43 -5.48 17.68 18.16
CA VAL A 43 -5.08 19.06 18.39
C VAL A 43 -3.64 19.25 17.91
N ILE A 44 -3.44 20.21 17.01
CA ILE A 44 -2.12 20.65 16.55
C ILE A 44 -1.69 21.81 17.43
N ARG A 45 -0.53 21.66 18.07
CA ARG A 45 0.08 22.67 18.93
C ARG A 45 1.45 23.07 18.38
N PRO A 46 1.83 24.34 18.49
CA PRO A 46 3.18 24.76 18.13
C PRO A 46 4.19 24.18 19.12
N VAL A 47 5.31 23.65 18.60
CA VAL A 47 6.32 22.98 19.44
C VAL A 47 7.39 23.97 19.93
N ARG A 48 7.87 24.86 19.06
CA ARG A 48 8.97 25.80 19.35
C ARG A 48 8.53 27.27 19.45
N LYS A 49 7.31 27.58 19.05
CA LYS A 49 6.78 28.96 18.97
C LYS A 49 5.50 29.07 19.80
N ARG A 50 5.05 30.30 20.07
CA ARG A 50 3.85 30.57 20.88
C ARG A 50 2.54 30.37 20.12
N ALA A 51 2.56 30.43 18.78
CA ALA A 51 1.37 30.27 17.94
C ALA A 51 1.72 29.67 16.56
N LEU A 52 0.72 29.09 15.92
CA LEU A 52 0.74 28.60 14.54
C LEU A 52 0.26 29.71 13.61
N LYS A 53 1.04 30.03 12.59
CA LYS A 53 0.64 30.94 11.51
C LYS A 53 -0.05 30.15 10.41
N THR A 54 -1.28 30.51 10.09
CA THR A 54 -2.07 29.92 9.00
C THR A 54 -2.54 31.02 8.05
N PRO A 55 -3.03 30.70 6.85
CA PRO A 55 -3.65 31.68 5.96
C PRO A 55 -4.82 32.46 6.59
N PHE A 56 -5.44 31.92 7.64
CA PHE A 56 -6.60 32.49 8.32
C PHE A 56 -6.25 33.26 9.61
N GLY A 57 -4.97 33.36 9.98
CA GLY A 57 -4.52 34.07 11.18
C GLY A 57 -3.56 33.27 12.07
N LEU A 58 -3.36 33.80 13.29
CA LEU A 58 -2.48 33.23 14.32
C LEU A 58 -3.30 32.47 15.36
N PHE A 59 -2.97 31.19 15.57
CA PHE A 59 -3.71 30.30 16.47
C PHE A 59 -2.79 29.67 17.52
N ALA A 60 -3.18 29.72 18.79
CA ALA A 60 -2.45 29.01 19.86
C ALA A 60 -2.53 27.48 19.73
N LYS A 61 -3.65 26.98 19.17
CA LYS A 61 -3.90 25.57 18.85
C LYS A 61 -4.90 25.47 17.71
N ILE A 62 -4.85 24.36 16.96
CA ILE A 62 -5.82 24.05 15.90
C ILE A 62 -6.46 22.70 16.21
N ASN A 63 -7.78 22.63 16.18
CA ASN A 63 -8.52 21.37 16.28
C ASN A 63 -8.69 20.80 14.87
N HIS A 64 -7.90 19.78 14.52
CA HIS A 64 -7.96 19.15 13.21
C HIS A 64 -8.93 17.95 13.27
N PRO A 65 -9.97 17.88 12.41
CA PRO A 65 -11.00 16.84 12.46
C PRO A 65 -10.55 15.46 11.95
N GLY A 66 -9.30 15.36 11.53
CA GLY A 66 -8.77 14.21 10.79
C GLY A 66 -8.88 14.45 9.28
N SER A 67 -8.08 13.72 8.52
CA SER A 67 -8.03 13.78 7.06
C SER A 67 -8.65 12.52 6.49
N ASN A 68 -9.48 12.67 5.46
CA ASN A 68 -9.94 11.54 4.67
C ASN A 68 -8.87 11.21 3.62
N ILE A 69 -8.35 9.98 3.65
CA ILE A 69 -7.32 9.51 2.74
C ILE A 69 -7.95 8.46 1.83
N PRO A 70 -8.04 8.70 0.51
CA PRO A 70 -8.59 7.71 -0.41
C PRO A 70 -7.65 6.51 -0.54
N ALA A 71 -8.25 5.34 -0.79
CA ALA A 71 -7.50 4.13 -1.09
C ALA A 71 -6.65 4.30 -2.35
N ARG A 72 -5.42 3.82 -2.28
CA ARG A 72 -4.44 3.72 -3.37
C ARG A 72 -3.85 2.31 -3.33
N PRO A 73 -4.62 1.27 -3.67
CA PRO A 73 -4.17 -0.11 -3.54
C PRO A 73 -2.94 -0.37 -4.41
N TYR A 74 -1.91 -0.97 -3.85
CA TYR A 74 -0.66 -1.34 -4.54
C TYR A 74 -0.23 -2.77 -4.24
N LEU A 75 -0.98 -3.48 -3.38
CA LEU A 75 -0.83 -4.92 -3.14
C LEU A 75 -2.03 -5.65 -3.76
N GLY A 76 -1.74 -6.70 -4.53
CA GLY A 76 -2.72 -7.56 -5.20
C GLY A 76 -2.30 -7.91 -6.63
N LEU A 77 -2.87 -8.98 -7.17
CA LEU A 77 -2.87 -9.22 -8.61
C LEU A 77 -3.92 -8.29 -9.22
N SER A 78 -3.54 -7.44 -10.18
CA SER A 78 -4.54 -6.83 -11.05
C SER A 78 -5.24 -7.94 -11.85
N GLN A 79 -6.44 -7.68 -12.38
CA GLN A 79 -7.12 -8.63 -13.26
C GLN A 79 -6.20 -9.06 -14.43
N ALA A 80 -5.49 -8.11 -15.04
CA ALA A 80 -4.51 -8.35 -16.09
C ALA A 80 -3.32 -9.23 -15.64
N ASN A 81 -2.85 -9.06 -14.40
CA ASN A 81 -1.77 -9.92 -13.87
C ASN A 81 -2.27 -11.34 -13.58
N SER A 82 -3.54 -11.49 -13.23
CA SER A 82 -4.15 -12.80 -12.96
C SER A 82 -4.26 -13.63 -14.24
N ASP A 83 -4.72 -13.01 -15.33
CA ASP A 83 -4.84 -13.66 -16.64
C ASP A 83 -3.46 -14.07 -17.18
N ALA A 84 -2.45 -13.22 -17.02
CA ALA A 84 -1.07 -13.53 -17.41
C ALA A 84 -0.48 -14.70 -16.61
N ILE A 85 -0.74 -14.77 -15.30
CA ILE A 85 -0.31 -15.89 -14.46
C ILE A 85 -1.01 -17.19 -14.85
N LEU A 86 -2.32 -17.15 -15.11
CA LEU A 86 -3.07 -18.31 -15.59
C LEU A 86 -2.57 -18.79 -16.95
N GLY A 87 -2.23 -17.87 -17.85
CA GLY A 87 -1.59 -18.16 -19.13
C GLY A 87 -0.27 -18.92 -18.95
N MET A 88 0.63 -18.40 -18.11
CA MET A 88 1.92 -19.05 -17.82
C MET A 88 1.75 -20.42 -17.16
N ILE A 89 0.79 -20.59 -16.24
CA ILE A 89 0.50 -21.88 -15.60
C ILE A 89 0.00 -22.90 -16.63
N ASN A 90 -0.92 -22.50 -17.50
CA ASN A 90 -1.44 -23.37 -18.56
C ASN A 90 -0.37 -23.74 -19.60
N GLU A 91 0.50 -22.80 -19.95
CA GLU A 91 1.66 -23.06 -20.82
C GLU A 91 2.64 -24.05 -20.16
N TYR A 92 2.95 -23.88 -18.87
CA TYR A 92 3.81 -24.80 -18.14
C TYR A 92 3.22 -26.22 -18.03
N LEU A 93 1.92 -26.32 -17.70
CA LEU A 93 1.23 -27.61 -17.60
C LEU A 93 1.15 -28.32 -18.96
N SER A 94 0.80 -27.61 -20.03
CA SER A 94 0.74 -28.20 -21.38
C SER A 94 2.12 -28.68 -21.85
N ARG A 95 3.18 -27.95 -21.52
CA ARG A 95 4.57 -28.36 -21.80
C ARG A 95 5.03 -29.55 -20.95
N ALA A 96 4.61 -29.63 -19.68
CA ALA A 96 4.90 -30.75 -18.79
C ALA A 96 4.12 -32.03 -19.17
N GLU A 97 2.89 -31.90 -19.66
CA GLU A 97 2.11 -33.02 -20.19
C GLU A 97 2.64 -33.49 -21.55
N GLY A 98 3.11 -32.57 -22.39
CA GLY A 98 3.79 -32.91 -23.65
C GLY A 98 5.07 -33.74 -23.47
N MET A 99 5.76 -33.62 -22.32
CA MET A 99 6.95 -34.42 -22.00
C MET A 99 6.65 -35.85 -21.50
N LYS A 100 5.39 -36.22 -21.22
CA LYS A 100 5.02 -37.57 -20.78
C LYS A 100 4.62 -38.52 -21.91
N LYS A 101 4.59 -38.06 -23.17
CA LYS A 101 4.25 -38.86 -24.36
C LYS A 101 5.44 -39.10 -25.30
N GLY A 102 6.67 -39.02 -24.80
CA GLY A 102 7.90 -39.42 -25.51
C GLY A 102 8.50 -40.66 -24.89
#